data_AF-A0A0N1FSP4-F1
#
_entry.id   AF-A0A0N1FSP4-F1
#
_cell.length_a   1.000
_cell.length_b   1.000
_cell.length_c   1.000
_cell.angle_alpha   90.00
_cell.angle_beta   90.00
_cell.angle_gamma   90.00
#
_symmetry.space_group_name_H-M   'P 1'
#
loop_
_entity.id
_entity.type
_entity.pdbx_description
1 polymer ?
#
loop_
_entity_poly.entity_id
_entity_poly.type
_entity_poly.pdbx_seq_one_letter_code
_entity_poly.pdbx_strand_id
1 'polypeptide(L)'
;MTRRELSDREWEFIEPFLPVGRFGPYPQRLRDQFEGVVWRFRTGAQWREMPAEFGVWQTVYDRFAQWRNEGVFAALMEAVITEAARRGQVDLSLVSVDSTVARAHHDAAGMVVDPEVLAALEEKGHQEPGKPPH
;
A
#
# COMPACT_ATOMS: atom_id res chain seq x y z
N MET A 1 -14.65 15.80 -14.40
CA MET A 1 -15.34 15.63 -13.11
C MET A 1 -15.13 14.19 -12.72
N THR A 2 -14.22 13.92 -11.78
CA THR A 2 -13.97 12.54 -11.36
C THR A 2 -15.10 12.15 -10.41
N ARG A 3 -15.55 10.90 -10.53
CA ARG A 3 -16.61 10.37 -9.67
C ARG A 3 -16.05 10.24 -8.25
N ARG A 4 -16.66 10.89 -7.27
CA ARG A 4 -16.41 10.57 -5.85
C ARG A 4 -16.89 9.16 -5.60
N GLU A 5 -15.99 8.29 -5.17
CA GLU A 5 -16.27 6.85 -5.07
C GLU A 5 -16.84 6.46 -3.71
N LEU A 6 -16.55 7.24 -2.65
CA LEU A 6 -16.99 6.94 -1.30
C LEU A 6 -18.30 7.64 -0.98
N SER A 7 -19.31 6.86 -0.61
CA SER A 7 -20.50 7.37 0.07
C SER A 7 -20.16 7.90 1.46
N ASP A 8 -21.03 8.71 2.03
CA ASP A 8 -20.84 9.24 3.38
C ASP A 8 -20.75 8.12 4.43
N ARG A 9 -21.51 7.03 4.23
CA ARG A 9 -21.46 5.86 5.10
C ARG A 9 -20.12 5.12 5.05
N GLU A 10 -19.56 4.96 3.85
CA GLU A 10 -18.24 4.34 3.70
C GLU A 10 -17.16 5.25 4.29
N TRP A 11 -17.31 6.56 4.11
CA TRP A 11 -16.42 7.54 4.71
C TRP A 11 -16.46 7.50 6.24
N GLU A 12 -17.65 7.50 6.86
CA GLU A 12 -17.82 7.37 8.31
C GLU A 12 -17.17 6.10 8.88
N PHE A 13 -17.15 5.02 8.10
CA PHE A 13 -16.47 3.79 8.47
C PHE A 13 -14.93 3.90 8.36
N ILE A 14 -14.43 4.59 7.32
CA ILE A 14 -12.99 4.69 7.01
C ILE A 14 -12.28 5.74 7.87
N GLU A 15 -12.92 6.91 8.06
CA GLU A 15 -12.33 8.08 8.71
C GLU A 15 -11.63 7.78 10.05
N PRO A 16 -12.19 6.95 10.96
CA PRO A 16 -11.55 6.65 12.24
C PRO A 16 -10.19 5.94 12.14
N PHE A 17 -9.91 5.28 11.01
CA PHE A 17 -8.64 4.59 10.78
C PHE A 17 -7.54 5.53 10.30
N LEU A 18 -7.88 6.75 9.87
CA LEU A 18 -6.92 7.68 9.29
C LEU A 18 -6.23 8.47 10.42
N PRO A 19 -4.92 8.29 10.64
CA PRO A 19 -4.20 9.00 11.68
C PRO A 19 -4.14 10.50 11.36
N VAL A 20 -4.85 11.30 12.15
CA VAL A 20 -4.88 12.76 12.00
C VAL A 20 -3.93 13.48 12.98
N GLY A 21 -3.56 12.83 14.08
CA GLY A 21 -3.06 13.49 15.29
C GLY A 21 -1.56 13.64 15.48
N ARG A 22 -0.69 13.18 14.56
CA ARG A 22 0.78 13.37 14.71
C ARG A 22 1.34 14.64 14.07
N PHE A 23 0.65 15.23 13.09
CA PHE A 23 1.19 16.36 12.32
C PHE A 23 0.09 17.36 11.92
N GLY A 24 -0.14 18.36 12.77
CA GLY A 24 -0.92 19.56 12.44
C GLY A 24 -2.45 19.43 12.53
N PRO A 25 -3.18 20.50 12.18
CA PRO A 25 -4.64 20.53 12.24
C PRO A 25 -5.28 19.48 11.30
N TYR A 26 -6.51 19.09 11.63
CA TYR A 26 -7.31 18.15 10.82
C TYR A 26 -7.33 18.62 9.35
N PRO A 27 -6.82 17.84 8.39
CA PRO A 27 -6.79 18.27 7.00
C PRO A 27 -8.23 18.44 6.52
N GLN A 28 -8.63 19.67 6.15
CA GLN A 28 -9.94 19.96 5.57
C GLN A 28 -10.25 19.10 4.33
N ARG A 29 -9.22 18.49 3.74
CA ARG A 29 -9.27 17.67 2.53
C ARG A 29 -8.97 16.19 2.78
N LEU A 30 -9.07 15.70 4.02
CA LEU A 30 -8.71 14.31 4.35
C LEU A 30 -9.48 13.30 3.47
N ARG A 31 -10.79 13.51 3.29
CA ARG A 31 -11.63 12.71 2.39
C ARG A 31 -11.15 12.79 0.95
N ASP A 32 -10.92 13.99 0.42
CA ASP A 32 -10.47 14.17 -0.96
C ASP A 32 -9.10 13.49 -1.20
N GLN A 33 -8.19 13.57 -0.22
CA GLN A 33 -6.89 12.93 -0.30
C GLN A 33 -7.02 11.40 -0.29
N PHE A 34 -7.86 10.86 0.57
CA PHE A 34 -8.13 9.42 0.60
C PHE A 34 -8.83 8.94 -0.69
N GLU A 35 -9.79 9.70 -1.21
CA GLU A 35 -10.42 9.43 -2.52
C GLU A 35 -9.39 9.48 -3.66
N GLY A 36 -8.37 10.35 -3.58
CA GLY A 36 -7.23 10.35 -4.51
C GLY A 36 -6.39 9.07 -4.47
N VAL A 37 -6.19 8.52 -3.28
CA VAL A 37 -5.53 7.20 -3.13
C VAL A 37 -6.39 6.08 -3.71
N VAL A 38 -7.71 6.09 -3.44
CA VAL A 38 -8.65 5.12 -4.01
C VAL A 38 -8.66 5.19 -5.54
N TRP A 39 -8.69 6.41 -6.11
CA TRP A 39 -8.59 6.63 -7.54
C TRP A 39 -7.31 6.03 -8.11
N ARG A 40 -6.17 6.22 -7.43
CA ARG A 40 -4.87 5.68 -7.86
C ARG A 40 -4.86 4.15 -7.87
N PHE A 41 -5.47 3.50 -6.88
CA PHE A 41 -5.55 2.04 -6.85
C PHE A 41 -6.51 1.49 -7.90
N ARG A 42 -7.64 2.16 -8.13
CA ARG A 42 -8.62 1.75 -9.14
C ARG A 42 -8.08 1.88 -10.57
N THR A 43 -7.41 2.98 -10.86
CA THR A 43 -6.99 3.30 -12.24
C THR A 43 -5.63 2.70 -12.61
N GLY A 44 -4.75 2.46 -11.63
CA GLY A 44 -3.37 2.10 -11.90
C GLY A 44 -2.51 3.22 -12.51
N ALA A 45 -3.10 4.39 -12.78
CA ALA A 45 -2.46 5.52 -13.44
C ALA A 45 -1.32 6.13 -12.60
N GLN A 46 -0.50 6.99 -13.19
CA GLN A 46 0.59 7.61 -12.44
C GLN A 46 0.05 8.63 -11.42
N TRP A 47 0.73 8.81 -10.28
CA TRP A 47 0.35 9.83 -9.30
C TRP A 47 0.26 11.23 -9.90
N ARG A 48 1.12 11.54 -10.89
CA ARG A 48 1.15 12.83 -11.59
C ARG A 48 -0.09 13.10 -12.45
N GLU A 49 -0.83 12.05 -12.81
CA GLU A 49 -2.06 12.12 -13.59
C GLU A 49 -3.30 12.23 -12.70
N MET A 50 -3.12 12.19 -11.37
CA MET A 50 -4.21 12.29 -10.41
C MET A 50 -4.96 13.63 -10.60
N PRO A 51 -6.30 13.60 -10.69
CA PRO A 51 -7.11 14.79 -10.78
C PRO A 51 -6.84 15.78 -9.63
N ALA A 52 -6.68 17.05 -9.96
CA ALA A 52 -6.36 18.11 -9.00
C ALA A 52 -7.46 18.34 -7.94
N GLU A 53 -8.68 17.84 -8.17
CA GLU A 53 -9.78 17.86 -7.19
C GLU A 53 -9.49 17.02 -5.94
N PHE A 54 -8.59 16.04 -6.00
CA PHE A 54 -8.12 15.30 -4.82
C PHE A 54 -7.00 16.03 -4.06
N GLY A 55 -6.47 17.11 -4.64
CA GLY A 55 -5.37 17.90 -4.10
C GLY A 55 -4.07 17.72 -4.88
N VAL A 56 -2.99 18.28 -4.35
CA VAL A 56 -1.64 18.18 -4.92
C VAL A 56 -1.13 16.75 -4.77
N TRP A 57 -0.72 16.12 -5.88
CA TRP A 57 -0.39 14.69 -5.89
C TRP A 57 0.76 14.32 -4.94
N GLN A 58 1.73 15.20 -4.73
CA GLN A 58 2.82 14.98 -3.76
C GLN A 58 2.26 14.84 -2.35
N THR A 59 1.36 15.74 -1.95
CA THR A 59 0.72 15.71 -0.63
C THR A 59 -0.12 14.46 -0.44
N VAL A 60 -0.87 14.04 -1.47
CA VAL A 60 -1.65 12.79 -1.43
C VAL A 60 -0.73 11.58 -1.32
N TYR A 61 0.38 11.56 -2.07
CA TYR A 61 1.37 10.49 -1.99
C TYR A 61 2.03 10.42 -0.61
N ASP A 62 2.42 11.54 -0.03
CA ASP A 62 3.06 11.58 1.30
C ASP A 62 2.10 11.04 2.38
N ARG A 63 0.82 11.40 2.29
CA ARG A 63 -0.23 10.85 3.17
C ARG A 63 -0.46 9.36 2.95
N PHE A 64 -0.52 8.92 1.70
CA PHE A 64 -0.57 7.50 1.37
C PHE A 64 0.60 6.74 2.00
N ALA A 65 1.83 7.22 1.82
CA ALA A 65 3.03 6.59 2.36
C ALA A 65 2.99 6.53 3.88
N GLN A 66 2.52 7.58 4.54
CA GLN A 66 2.27 7.61 5.98
C GLN A 66 1.26 6.52 6.40
N TRP A 67 0.07 6.51 5.80
CA TRP A 67 -0.98 5.53 6.11
C TRP A 67 -0.54 4.09 5.88
N ARG A 68 0.20 3.84 4.79
CA ARG A 68 0.80 2.54 4.51
C ARG A 68 1.76 2.13 5.62
N ASN A 69 2.67 3.02 6.02
CA ASN A 69 3.66 2.73 7.05
C ASN A 69 3.03 2.54 8.44
N GLU A 70 1.90 3.21 8.70
CA GLU A 70 1.11 3.07 9.94
C GLU A 70 0.15 1.88 9.91
N GLY A 71 0.09 1.11 8.81
CA GLY A 71 -0.73 -0.10 8.73
C GLY A 71 -2.23 0.15 8.51
N VAL A 72 -2.63 1.36 8.14
CA VAL A 72 -4.03 1.78 7.97
C VAL A 72 -4.80 0.85 7.02
N PHE A 73 -4.20 0.48 5.88
CA PHE A 73 -4.88 -0.37 4.89
C PHE A 73 -5.08 -1.81 5.38
N ALA A 74 -4.15 -2.33 6.19
CA ALA A 74 -4.30 -3.65 6.80
C ALA A 74 -5.44 -3.64 7.83
N ALA A 75 -5.45 -2.63 8.71
CA ALA A 75 -6.52 -2.47 9.70
C ALA A 75 -7.90 -2.26 9.05
N LEU A 76 -7.98 -1.47 7.97
CA LEU A 76 -9.22 -1.29 7.21
C LEU A 76 -9.70 -2.61 6.59
N MET A 77 -8.81 -3.41 6.01
CA MET A 77 -9.16 -4.70 5.42
C MET A 77 -9.73 -5.66 6.48
N GLU A 78 -9.07 -5.77 7.64
CA GLU A 78 -9.55 -6.57 8.77
C GLU A 78 -10.93 -6.11 9.26
N ALA A 79 -11.14 -4.79 9.37
CA ALA A 79 -12.40 -4.22 9.81
C ALA A 79 -13.54 -4.50 8.81
N VAL A 80 -13.28 -4.37 7.50
CA VAL A 80 -14.27 -4.69 6.45
C VAL A 80 -14.64 -6.17 6.49
N ILE A 81 -13.64 -7.06 6.62
CA ILE A 81 -13.87 -8.51 6.75
C ILE A 81 -14.73 -8.81 7.98
N THR A 82 -14.39 -8.21 9.12
CA THR A 82 -15.12 -8.41 10.39
C THR A 82 -16.57 -7.93 10.27
N GLU A 83 -16.81 -6.76 9.67
CA GLU A 83 -18.14 -6.22 9.49
C GLU A 83 -18.98 -7.07 8.51
N ALA A 84 -18.37 -7.58 7.45
CA ALA A 84 -19.04 -8.43 6.49
C ALA A 84 -19.36 -9.82 7.09
N ALA A 85 -18.47 -10.39 7.92
CA ALA A 85 -18.73 -11.59 8.69
C ALA A 85 -19.89 -11.39 9.68
N ARG A 86 -19.93 -10.25 10.38
CA ARG A 86 -21.04 -9.89 11.30
C ARG A 86 -22.40 -9.83 10.60
N ARG A 87 -22.43 -9.43 9.33
CA ARG A 87 -23.65 -9.37 8.51
C ARG A 87 -24.06 -10.72 7.91
N GLY A 88 -23.28 -11.79 8.15
CA GLY A 88 -23.50 -13.09 7.53
C GLY A 88 -23.27 -13.06 6.01
N GLN A 89 -22.47 -12.10 5.52
CA GLN A 89 -22.23 -11.86 4.09
C GLN A 89 -20.90 -12.43 3.59
N VAL A 90 -20.16 -13.19 4.43
CA VAL A 90 -18.86 -13.76 4.05
C VAL A 90 -18.79 -15.23 4.44
N ASP A 91 -18.57 -16.08 3.44
CA ASP A 91 -17.95 -17.38 3.62
C ASP A 91 -16.43 -17.19 3.56
N LEU A 92 -15.78 -17.08 4.72
CA LEU A 92 -14.33 -16.90 4.83
C LEU A 92 -13.53 -18.16 4.46
N SER A 93 -14.20 -19.24 4.07
CA SER A 93 -13.53 -20.45 3.57
C SER A 93 -12.94 -20.29 2.15
N LEU A 94 -13.23 -19.17 1.47
CA LEU A 94 -12.78 -18.91 0.09
C LEU A 94 -12.38 -17.44 -0.15
N VAL A 95 -11.33 -16.96 0.52
CA VAL A 95 -10.69 -15.68 0.19
C VAL A 95 -9.60 -15.92 -0.87
N SER A 96 -9.89 -15.64 -2.14
CA SER A 96 -8.87 -15.56 -3.20
C SER A 96 -8.29 -14.14 -3.25
N VAL A 97 -6.99 -14.01 -3.02
CA VAL A 97 -6.24 -12.79 -3.34
C VAL A 97 -5.74 -12.93 -4.78
N ASP A 98 -6.45 -12.33 -5.72
CA ASP A 98 -6.01 -12.30 -7.12
C ASP A 98 -4.77 -11.40 -7.26
N SER A 99 -3.58 -11.99 -7.11
CA SER A 99 -2.30 -11.32 -7.34
C SER A 99 -2.08 -11.18 -8.84
N THR A 100 -2.12 -9.96 -9.38
CA THR A 100 -1.63 -9.69 -10.73
C THR A 100 -0.17 -9.23 -10.66
N VAL A 101 0.74 -10.02 -11.22
CA VAL A 101 2.16 -9.65 -11.34
C VAL A 101 2.29 -8.70 -12.54
N ALA A 102 2.56 -7.42 -12.29
CA ALA A 102 3.02 -6.50 -13.33
C ALA A 102 4.52 -6.72 -13.59
N ARG A 103 4.89 -7.12 -14.80
CA ARG A 103 6.29 -7.30 -15.20
C ARG A 103 7.02 -5.94 -15.10
N ALA A 104 8.08 -5.86 -14.30
CA ALA A 104 8.96 -4.70 -14.30
C ALA A 104 9.59 -4.50 -15.70
N HIS A 105 9.78 -3.25 -16.10
CA HIS A 105 10.47 -2.89 -17.35
C HIS A 105 11.86 -3.53 -17.39
N HIS A 106 12.35 -3.93 -18.57
CA HIS A 106 13.62 -4.65 -18.72
C HIS A 106 14.86 -3.87 -18.23
N ASP A 107 14.70 -2.58 -17.94
CA ASP A 107 15.78 -1.68 -17.51
C ASP A 107 16.13 -1.78 -16.02
N ALA A 108 15.49 -2.67 -15.25
CA ALA A 108 15.91 -2.99 -13.87
C ALA A 108 16.95 -4.12 -13.79
N ALA A 109 17.27 -4.79 -14.90
CA ALA A 109 18.24 -5.88 -14.97
C ALA A 109 19.49 -5.45 -15.76
N GLY A 110 20.36 -4.65 -15.13
CA GLY A 110 21.53 -4.11 -15.82
C GLY A 110 22.70 -3.73 -14.93
N MET A 111 22.89 -4.37 -13.78
CA MET A 111 24.22 -4.42 -13.18
C MET A 111 24.91 -5.66 -13.73
N VAL A 112 25.79 -5.49 -14.72
CA VAL A 112 26.79 -6.50 -15.06
C VAL A 112 27.75 -6.54 -13.88
N VAL A 113 27.52 -7.46 -12.96
CA VAL A 113 28.44 -7.74 -11.86
C VAL A 113 29.56 -8.59 -12.42
N ASP A 114 30.80 -8.17 -12.18
CA ASP A 114 31.99 -8.90 -12.61
C ASP A 114 31.92 -10.36 -12.11
N PRO A 115 32.25 -11.37 -12.94
CA PRO A 115 32.19 -12.78 -12.55
C PRO A 115 32.98 -13.10 -11.27
N GLU A 116 34.08 -12.38 -10.99
CA GLU A 116 34.86 -12.56 -9.77
C GLU A 116 34.12 -12.06 -8.53
N VAL A 117 33.34 -10.97 -8.68
CA VAL A 117 32.51 -10.43 -7.60
C VAL A 117 31.33 -11.36 -7.31
N LEU A 118 30.75 -11.98 -8.35
CA LEU A 118 29.69 -12.98 -8.19
C LEU A 118 30.22 -14.23 -7.47
N ALA A 119 31.38 -14.74 -7.88
CA ALA A 119 32.04 -15.88 -7.25
C ALA A 119 32.39 -15.61 -5.78
N ALA A 120 32.92 -14.43 -5.46
CA ALA A 120 33.25 -14.04 -4.09
C ALA A 120 32.02 -13.89 -3.18
N LEU A 121 30.86 -13.54 -3.73
CA LEU A 121 29.59 -13.46 -2.99
C LEU A 121 28.98 -14.85 -2.78
N GLU A 122 29.10 -15.75 -3.74
CA GLU A 122 28.66 -17.15 -3.63
C GLU A 122 29.51 -17.94 -2.62
N GLU A 123 30.83 -17.68 -2.58
CA GLU A 123 31.75 -18.31 -1.62
C GLU A 123 31.46 -17.84 -0.17
N LYS A 124 31.11 -16.55 0.01
CA LYS A 124 30.66 -16.01 1.30
C LYS A 124 29.28 -16.52 1.74
N GLY A 125 28.46 -17.03 0.81
CA GLY A 125 27.15 -17.60 1.11
C GLY A 125 27.18 -19.04 1.63
N HIS A 126 28.26 -19.79 1.40
CA HIS A 126 28.37 -21.20 1.78
C HIS A 126 29.07 -21.45 3.13
N GLN A 127 29.46 -20.40 3.85
CA GLN A 127 29.91 -20.51 5.25
C GLN A 127 28.86 -19.93 6.19
N GLU A 128 27.86 -20.75 6.54
CA GLU A 128 27.12 -20.52 7.79
C GLU A 128 27.99 -20.90 9.01
N PRO A 129 27.90 -20.14 10.12
CA PRO A 129 28.76 -20.33 11.29
C PRO A 129 28.30 -21.52 12.14
N GLY A 130 29.02 -22.63 12.05
CA GLY A 130 28.87 -23.79 12.94
C GLY A 130 29.48 -23.57 14.33
N LYS A 131 28.63 -23.23 15.30
CA LYS A 131 28.66 -23.46 16.77
C LYS A 131 29.95 -24.05 17.42
N PRO A 132 30.51 -23.45 18.51
CA PRO A 132 31.41 -24.16 19.42
C PRO A 132 30.63 -24.84 20.57
N PRO A 133 30.95 -26.11 20.89
CA PRO A 133 31.44 -26.49 22.22
C PRO A 133 32.61 -27.49 22.11
N HIS A 134 33.63 -27.53 22.96
CA HIS A 134 33.70 -27.48 24.43
C HIS A 134 34.88 -26.64 24.92
#